data_AF-A0A2E2V5A7-F1
#
_entry.id   AF-A0A2E2V5A7-F1
#
_cell.length_a   1.000
_cell.length_b   1.000
_cell.length_c   1.000
_cell.angle_alpha   90.00
_cell.angle_beta   90.00
_cell.angle_gamma   90.00
#
_symmetry.space_group_name_H-M   'P 1'
#
loop_
_entity.id
_entity.type
_entity.pdbx_description
1 polymer ?
#
loop_
_entity_poly.entity_id
_entity_poly.type
_entity_poly.pdbx_seq_one_letter_code
_entity_poly.pdbx_strand_id
1 'polypeptide(L)'
;MNLHESQIEQSQYYHIDIDRIKQLKRSPIAIIAARRGASCPSLLESNQESLDPTKIMAEIAKYCAKEPDYIRNDMPIQEMIFRILLLRNNKPTSLEDLHSDVTETWANPTRPINISLQGLSRILTSDNYYGFSQ
;
A
#
# COMPACT_ATOMS: atom_id res chain seq x y z
N MET A 1 8.77 -37.32 -21.69
CA MET A 1 7.70 -37.28 -20.68
C MET A 1 8.38 -36.83 -19.38
N ASN A 2 8.27 -35.63 -18.83
CA ASN A 2 7.49 -34.43 -19.16
C ASN A 2 8.35 -33.19 -18.91
N LEU A 3 8.29 -32.25 -19.86
CA LEU A 3 8.81 -30.89 -19.76
C LEU A 3 7.79 -30.04 -18.97
N HIS A 4 7.74 -30.10 -17.63
CA HIS A 4 6.78 -29.30 -16.82
C HIS A 4 7.32 -28.95 -15.41
N GLU A 5 8.59 -28.56 -15.29
CA GLU A 5 9.04 -27.80 -14.11
C GLU A 5 9.73 -26.52 -14.58
N SER A 6 8.99 -25.75 -15.36
CA SER A 6 9.33 -24.37 -15.71
C SER A 6 8.23 -23.47 -15.18
N GLN A 7 8.45 -22.93 -13.99
CA GLN A 7 8.08 -21.58 -13.59
C GLN A 7 8.66 -21.35 -12.18
N ILE A 8 9.86 -20.76 -12.13
CA ILE A 8 10.21 -19.93 -10.99
C ILE A 8 9.11 -18.88 -10.96
N GLU A 9 8.18 -18.95 -10.00
CA GLU A 9 7.26 -17.86 -9.74
C GLU A 9 8.12 -16.61 -9.52
N GLN A 10 8.14 -15.70 -10.49
CA GLN A 10 8.82 -14.42 -10.32
C GLN A 10 8.09 -13.70 -9.20
N SER A 11 8.69 -13.65 -8.00
CA SER A 11 8.15 -12.88 -6.88
C SER A 11 7.89 -11.45 -7.35
N GLN A 12 6.61 -11.09 -7.43
CA GLN A 12 6.18 -9.76 -7.84
C GLN A 12 6.30 -8.86 -6.62
N TYR A 13 7.21 -7.90 -6.64
CA TYR A 13 7.30 -6.90 -5.57
C TYR A 13 6.51 -5.69 -5.97
N TYR A 14 5.80 -5.08 -5.04
CA TYR A 14 5.03 -3.87 -5.30
C TYR A 14 5.49 -2.73 -4.39
N HIS A 15 5.44 -1.52 -4.93
CA HIS A 15 5.69 -0.27 -4.21
C HIS A 15 4.78 0.84 -4.76
N ILE A 16 4.73 1.96 -4.06
CA ILE A 16 4.09 3.20 -4.48
C ILE A 16 5.09 3.99 -5.33
N ASP A 17 4.77 4.18 -6.61
CA ASP A 17 5.58 4.94 -7.56
C ASP A 17 5.06 6.38 -7.67
N ILE A 18 5.87 7.32 -7.17
CA ILE A 18 5.56 8.74 -7.15
C ILE A 18 5.40 9.31 -8.57
N ASP A 19 6.20 8.84 -9.54
CA ASP A 19 6.11 9.33 -10.90
C ASP A 19 4.90 8.75 -11.63
N ARG A 20 4.52 7.51 -11.35
CA ARG A 20 3.25 6.95 -11.80
C ARG A 20 2.05 7.77 -11.28
N ILE A 21 2.06 8.19 -10.00
CA ILE A 21 1.01 9.06 -9.46
C ILE A 21 0.89 10.37 -10.28
N LYS A 22 2.03 10.98 -10.64
CA LYS A 22 2.04 12.18 -11.49
C LYS A 22 1.52 11.89 -12.90
N GLN A 23 1.89 10.75 -13.50
CA GLN A 23 1.39 10.33 -14.81
C GLN A 23 -0.13 10.11 -14.81
N LEU A 24 -0.68 9.65 -13.68
CA LEU A 24 -2.12 9.57 -13.42
C LEU A 24 -2.78 10.96 -13.20
N LYS A 25 -2.03 12.06 -13.38
CA LYS A 25 -2.45 13.46 -13.19
C LYS A 25 -2.93 13.76 -11.76
N ARG A 26 -2.27 13.15 -10.78
CA ARG A 26 -2.56 13.36 -9.35
C ARG A 26 -1.37 13.98 -8.64
N SER A 27 -1.64 14.61 -7.51
CA SER A 27 -0.61 15.14 -6.61
C SER A 27 -0.11 14.03 -5.67
N PRO A 28 1.17 13.61 -5.74
CA PRO A 28 1.70 12.59 -4.84
C PRO A 28 1.60 13.00 -3.38
N ILE A 29 1.91 14.27 -3.08
CA ILE A 29 1.83 14.77 -1.71
C ILE A 29 0.40 14.72 -1.19
N ALA A 30 -0.60 15.12 -2.00
CA ALA A 30 -2.00 15.07 -1.56
C ALA A 30 -2.47 13.64 -1.26
N ILE A 31 -2.07 12.65 -2.07
CA ILE A 31 -2.45 11.24 -1.83
C ILE A 31 -1.80 10.72 -0.56
N ILE A 32 -0.49 10.91 -0.39
CA ILE A 32 0.28 10.33 0.72
C ILE A 32 -0.03 11.05 2.04
N ALA A 33 -0.03 12.38 2.04
CA ALA A 33 -0.23 13.19 3.24
C ALA A 33 -1.64 13.06 3.83
N ALA A 34 -2.64 12.73 3.02
CA ALA A 34 -4.00 12.42 3.49
C ALA A 34 -4.07 11.13 4.32
N ARG A 35 -3.02 10.31 4.34
CA ARG A 35 -2.95 9.04 5.09
C ARG A 35 -2.08 9.16 6.34
N ARG A 36 -1.66 10.37 6.73
CA ARG A 36 -1.04 10.60 8.03
C ARG A 36 -2.03 10.29 9.15
N GLY A 37 -1.52 9.66 10.20
CA GLY A 37 -2.24 9.44 11.45
C GLY A 37 -2.18 10.68 12.34
N ALA A 38 -2.98 10.70 13.40
CA ALA A 38 -3.06 11.83 14.33
C ALA A 38 -1.72 12.11 15.04
N SER A 39 -0.83 11.12 15.09
CA SER A 39 0.50 11.24 15.70
C SER A 39 1.57 11.86 14.79
N CYS A 40 1.28 12.14 13.52
CA CYS A 40 2.25 12.72 12.58
C CYS A 40 2.50 14.21 12.87
N PRO A 41 3.72 14.64 13.25
CA PRO A 41 4.03 16.05 13.52
C PRO A 41 3.80 17.00 12.33
N SER A 42 3.97 16.53 11.09
CA SER A 42 3.80 17.35 9.89
C SER A 42 2.37 17.84 9.68
N LEU A 43 1.37 17.32 10.42
CA LEU A 43 0.02 17.86 10.43
C LEU A 43 -0.05 19.32 10.92
N LEU A 44 0.95 19.76 11.70
CA LEU A 44 1.02 21.12 12.25
C LEU A 44 1.73 22.11 11.32
N GLU A 45 2.32 21.64 10.21
CA GLU A 45 3.05 22.50 9.28
C GLU A 45 2.09 23.38 8.47
N SER A 46 2.47 24.64 8.22
CA SER A 46 1.61 25.58 7.50
C SER A 46 1.62 25.36 5.98
N ASN A 47 2.71 24.83 5.41
CA ASN A 47 2.88 24.69 3.97
C ASN A 47 2.77 23.23 3.48
N GLN A 48 1.59 22.66 3.69
CA GLN A 48 1.28 21.24 3.40
C GLN A 48 1.57 20.82 1.95
N GLU A 49 1.38 21.71 0.98
CA GLU A 49 1.57 21.41 -0.44
C GLU A 49 3.04 21.31 -0.86
N SER A 50 3.94 21.90 -0.08
CA SER A 50 5.39 21.89 -0.33
C SER A 50 6.13 20.70 0.28
N LEU A 51 5.41 19.87 1.04
CA LEU A 51 5.98 18.72 1.73
C LEU A 51 6.52 17.69 0.73
N ASP A 52 7.65 17.10 1.07
CA ASP A 52 8.28 16.03 0.31
C ASP A 52 7.52 14.72 0.57
N PRO A 53 6.91 14.09 -0.45
CA PRO A 53 6.15 12.85 -0.28
C PRO A 53 6.96 11.74 0.38
N THR A 54 8.26 11.63 0.10
CA THR A 54 9.12 10.58 0.66
C THR A 54 9.37 10.79 2.16
N LYS A 55 9.50 12.04 2.61
CA LYS A 55 9.60 12.37 4.04
C LYS A 55 8.31 12.03 4.77
N ILE A 56 7.16 12.28 4.13
CA ILE A 56 5.86 11.94 4.71
C ILE A 56 5.66 10.42 4.78
N MET A 57 6.11 9.64 3.78
CA MET A 57 6.11 8.18 3.90
C MET A 57 6.94 7.70 5.11
N ALA A 58 8.13 8.26 5.31
CA ALA A 58 9.00 7.90 6.43
C ALA A 58 8.41 8.28 7.78
N GLU A 59 7.74 9.44 7.84
CA GLU A 59 6.99 9.87 9.02
C GLU A 59 5.83 8.92 9.33
N ILE A 60 5.00 8.58 8.33
CA ILE A 60 3.89 7.63 8.49
C ILE A 60 4.41 6.30 9.03
N ALA A 61 5.46 5.74 8.45
CA ALA A 61 6.07 4.49 8.91
C ALA A 61 6.52 4.55 10.38
N LYS A 62 7.03 5.71 10.81
CA LYS A 62 7.53 5.92 12.17
C LYS A 62 6.42 6.09 13.20
N TYR A 63 5.38 6.87 12.87
CA TYR A 63 4.38 7.32 13.85
C TYR A 63 3.08 6.50 13.80
N CYS A 64 2.66 6.05 12.61
CA CYS A 64 1.37 5.41 12.43
C CYS A 64 1.37 3.89 12.65
N ALA A 65 2.54 3.23 12.66
CA ALA A 65 2.64 1.77 12.79
C ALA A 65 2.03 1.19 14.09
N LYS A 66 1.84 2.03 15.11
CA LYS A 66 1.27 1.64 16.41
C LYS A 66 -0.16 2.15 16.61
N GLU A 67 -0.74 2.83 15.63
CA GLU A 67 -2.11 3.33 15.72
C GLU A 67 -3.11 2.17 15.48
N PRO A 68 -3.94 1.79 16.47
CA PRO A 68 -4.77 0.59 16.40
C PRO A 68 -5.71 0.52 15.19
N ASP A 69 -6.19 1.68 14.73
CA ASP A 69 -7.17 1.80 13.65
C ASP A 69 -6.57 2.37 12.35
N TYR A 70 -5.23 2.33 12.21
CA TYR A 70 -4.58 2.87 11.01
C TYR A 70 -4.98 2.13 9.74
N ILE A 71 -5.12 0.81 9.84
CA ILE A 71 -5.67 -0.06 8.80
C ILE A 71 -6.91 -0.73 9.40
N ARG A 72 -8.06 -0.57 8.75
CA ARG A 72 -9.34 -1.13 9.20
C ARG A 72 -9.88 -2.13 8.18
N ASN A 73 -10.62 -3.10 8.67
CA ASN A 73 -11.25 -4.14 7.85
C ASN A 73 -12.43 -3.66 6.99
N ASP A 74 -12.87 -2.40 7.15
CA ASP A 74 -13.90 -1.78 6.32
C ASP A 74 -13.32 -0.99 5.14
N MET A 75 -11.99 -0.89 5.03
CA MET A 75 -11.32 -0.18 3.96
C MET A 75 -11.34 -0.98 2.65
N PRO A 76 -11.38 -0.31 1.48
CA PRO A 76 -11.12 -0.97 0.20
C PRO A 76 -9.73 -1.63 0.17
N ILE A 77 -9.59 -2.80 -0.46
CA ILE A 77 -8.33 -3.55 -0.55
C ILE A 77 -7.17 -2.67 -1.01
N GLN A 78 -7.37 -1.83 -2.04
CA GLN A 78 -6.34 -0.93 -2.53
C GLN A 78 -5.88 0.09 -1.48
N GLU A 79 -6.79 0.68 -0.70
CA GLU A 79 -6.42 1.61 0.39
C GLU A 79 -5.63 0.88 1.48
N MET A 80 -5.96 -0.38 1.78
CA MET A 80 -5.23 -1.17 2.75
C MET A 80 -3.81 -1.48 2.30
N ILE A 81 -3.65 -1.97 1.07
CA ILE A 81 -2.32 -2.22 0.49
C ILE A 81 -1.49 -0.94 0.45
N PHE A 82 -2.11 0.18 0.08
CA PHE A 82 -1.46 1.48 0.09
C PHE A 82 -0.93 1.82 1.49
N ARG A 83 -1.76 1.68 2.53
CA ARG A 83 -1.36 1.93 3.92
C ARG A 83 -0.31 0.94 4.43
N ILE A 84 -0.38 -0.34 4.05
CA ILE A 84 0.63 -1.34 4.38
C ILE A 84 1.98 -0.92 3.80
N LEU A 85 2.03 -0.54 2.52
CA LEU A 85 3.24 -0.05 1.87
C LEU A 85 3.77 1.22 2.55
N LEU A 86 2.89 2.16 2.92
CA LEU A 86 3.30 3.35 3.68
C LEU A 86 3.89 3.00 5.06
N LEU A 87 3.29 2.07 5.80
CA LEU A 87 3.82 1.61 7.10
C LEU A 87 5.20 0.94 6.96
N ARG A 88 5.47 0.31 5.81
CA ARG A 88 6.77 -0.26 5.47
C ARG A 88 7.76 0.78 4.90
N ASN A 89 7.44 2.07 5.00
CA ASN A 89 8.19 3.17 4.39
C ASN A 89 8.44 2.95 2.88
N ASN A 90 7.41 2.45 2.20
CA ASN A 90 7.40 2.16 0.77
C ASN A 90 8.53 1.23 0.29
N LYS A 91 9.03 0.34 1.17
CA LYS A 91 9.92 -0.74 0.74
C LYS A 91 9.16 -1.68 -0.19
N PRO A 92 9.73 -2.06 -1.35
CA PRO A 92 9.14 -3.07 -2.21
C PRO A 92 8.77 -4.32 -1.42
N THR A 93 7.51 -4.71 -1.49
CA THR A 93 6.94 -5.82 -0.70
C THR A 93 6.36 -6.85 -1.65
N SER A 94 6.63 -8.13 -1.39
CA SER A 94 6.16 -9.21 -2.26
C SER A 94 4.63 -9.28 -2.28
N LEU A 95 4.07 -9.75 -3.40
CA LEU A 95 2.64 -9.98 -3.55
C LEU A 95 2.13 -10.97 -2.48
N GLU A 96 2.95 -11.96 -2.12
CA GLU A 96 2.65 -12.95 -1.09
C GLU A 96 2.56 -12.32 0.30
N ASP A 97 3.51 -11.46 0.66
CA ASP A 97 3.49 -10.75 1.96
C ASP A 97 2.28 -9.81 2.02
N LEU A 98 2.01 -9.07 0.93
CA LEU A 98 0.85 -8.18 0.83
C LEU A 98 -0.48 -8.96 0.95
N HIS A 99 -0.54 -10.15 0.36
CA HIS A 99 -1.70 -11.03 0.45
C HIS A 99 -1.89 -11.58 1.87
N SER A 100 -0.79 -11.99 2.53
CA SER A 100 -0.82 -12.41 3.94
C SER A 100 -1.31 -11.27 4.84
N ASP A 101 -0.73 -10.08 4.73
CA ASP A 101 -1.09 -8.91 5.54
C ASP A 101 -2.59 -8.58 5.41
N VAL A 102 -3.12 -8.61 4.18
CA VAL A 102 -4.55 -8.37 3.95
C VAL A 102 -5.40 -9.52 4.48
N THR A 103 -5.06 -10.77 4.22
CA THR A 103 -5.90 -11.89 4.66
C THR A 103 -5.90 -12.06 6.19
N GLU A 104 -4.77 -11.79 6.86
CA GLU A 104 -4.65 -11.78 8.32
C GLU A 104 -5.43 -10.62 8.96
N THR A 105 -5.30 -9.39 8.42
CA THR A 105 -6.05 -8.22 8.91
C THR A 105 -7.56 -8.41 8.76
N TRP A 106 -7.98 -9.25 7.81
CA TRP A 106 -9.38 -9.61 7.53
C TRP A 106 -9.82 -10.93 8.14
N ALA A 107 -9.03 -11.56 9.01
CA ALA A 107 -9.43 -12.75 9.75
C ALA A 107 -10.50 -12.42 10.81
N ASN A 108 -11.67 -11.97 10.34
CA ASN A 108 -12.89 -11.84 11.12
C ASN A 108 -13.87 -12.92 10.64
N PRO A 109 -14.36 -13.81 11.53
CA PRO A 109 -15.25 -14.90 11.18
C PRO A 109 -16.51 -14.49 10.41
N THR A 110 -16.93 -13.21 10.52
CA THR A 110 -18.18 -12.71 9.94
C THR A 110 -18.07 -12.26 8.48
N ARG A 111 -16.87 -11.99 7.94
CA ARG A 111 -16.65 -11.56 6.54
C ARG A 111 -15.27 -11.98 6.03
N PRO A 112 -15.06 -13.25 5.66
CA PRO A 112 -13.82 -13.66 5.04
C PRO A 112 -13.69 -13.01 3.64
N ILE A 113 -12.67 -12.18 3.45
CA ILE A 113 -12.24 -11.84 2.08
C ILE A 113 -11.45 -13.02 1.54
N ASN A 114 -12.02 -13.64 0.50
CA ASN A 114 -11.36 -14.68 -0.26
C ASN A 114 -10.84 -14.09 -1.58
N ILE A 115 -9.80 -13.27 -1.50
CA ILE A 115 -9.06 -12.83 -2.68
C ILE A 115 -7.91 -13.81 -2.92
N SER A 116 -7.74 -14.26 -4.16
CA SER A 116 -6.55 -15.05 -4.52
C SER A 116 -5.34 -14.13 -4.78
N LEU A 117 -4.12 -14.66 -4.71
CA LEU A 117 -2.90 -13.93 -5.11
C LEU A 117 -3.06 -13.32 -6.52
N GLN A 118 -3.56 -14.10 -7.47
CA GLN A 118 -3.83 -13.63 -8.83
C GLN A 118 -4.88 -12.51 -8.87
N GLY A 119 -5.92 -12.60 -8.03
CA GLY A 119 -6.92 -11.54 -7.87
C GLY A 119 -6.30 -10.26 -7.34
N LEU A 120 -5.45 -10.36 -6.32
CA LEU A 120 -4.74 -9.21 -5.75
C LEU A 120 -3.80 -8.57 -6.78
N SER A 121 -2.99 -9.37 -7.48
CA SER A 121 -2.12 -8.88 -8.57
C SER A 121 -2.91 -8.09 -9.61
N ARG A 122 -4.07 -8.59 -10.06
CA ARG A 122 -4.94 -7.85 -11.00
C ARG A 122 -5.43 -6.52 -10.44
N ILE A 123 -5.80 -6.47 -9.16
CA ILE A 123 -6.23 -5.23 -8.48
C ILE A 123 -5.09 -4.21 -8.43
N LEU A 124 -3.87 -4.64 -8.14
CA LEU A 124 -2.70 -3.76 -8.08
C LEU A 124 -2.30 -3.27 -9.47
N THR A 125 -2.26 -4.15 -10.46
CA THR A 125 -1.87 -3.79 -11.84
C THR A 125 -2.90 -2.88 -12.52
N SER A 126 -4.19 -3.03 -12.20
CA SER A 126 -5.27 -2.18 -12.72
C SER A 126 -5.45 -0.86 -11.98
N ASP A 127 -4.61 -0.56 -10.98
CA ASP A 127 -4.66 0.69 -10.23
C ASP A 127 -4.46 1.92 -11.13
N ASN A 128 -5.35 2.89 -10.93
CA ASN A 128 -5.37 4.19 -11.59
C ASN A 128 -5.42 5.36 -10.58
N TYR A 129 -5.13 5.08 -9.31
CA TYR A 129 -5.21 6.04 -8.22
C TYR A 129 -3.93 6.09 -7.37
N TYR A 130 -3.52 4.96 -6.79
CA TYR A 130 -2.48 4.92 -5.76
C TYR A 130 -1.05 4.88 -6.32
N GLY A 131 -0.90 4.63 -7.61
CA GLY A 131 0.40 4.52 -8.27
C GLY A 131 1.13 3.23 -7.93
N PHE A 132 0.43 2.10 -7.80
CA PHE A 132 1.12 0.82 -7.59
C PHE A 132 1.96 0.44 -8.81
N SER A 133 3.22 0.10 -8.58
CA SER A 133 4.17 -0.37 -9.59
C SER A 133 4.90 -1.62 -9.10
N GLN A 134 5.25 -2.48 -10.04
CA GLN A 134 6.07 -3.68 -9.81
C GLN A 134 7.55 -3.35 -9.93
#